data_AF-A0A6N7XMI3-F1
#
_entry.id   AF-A0A6N7XMI3-F1
#
_cell.length_a   1.000
_cell.length_b   1.000
_cell.length_c   1.000
_cell.angle_alpha   90.00
_cell.angle_beta   90.00
_cell.angle_gamma   90.00
#
_symmetry.space_group_name_H-M   'P 1'
#
loop_
_entity.id
_entity.type
_entity.pdbx_description
1 polymer ?
#
loop_
_entity_poly.entity_id
_entity_poly.type
_entity_poly.pdbx_seq_one_letter_code
_entity_poly.pdbx_strand_id
1 'polypeptide(L)'
;MNIAIVAVGYNRPDSMEQLLNTVVKADYANDKVDLIVSIDKGEKQNEIVKVAEKVEWLFGNKIIRAFPERQGLRKHIIQCGDLTEKYDAVVVLEDDLNVSEYFYTYVKQTLSFYEEDSKIAGISLYKHQTHPGVYRPFEPVNNGYDVYMQQFAMSWGQCWSKKMWQGFKNWYTKNEQKDLAEGCILPQYISNWNKQSWLKYFMRYIVENDKYFVYPYFSLSTNASDAGEHCRIPNNDFQVSMLQGEVEYRLPTYERAIKYDVFFERVGLEVFDELNGKVVLDLYGNRENFGNADYAISTARHPFKVVKTLQLKYRPIEMNCVVPVEGNGIYIYDLHSVKRKPSGTEDIITRYDVRAIHWKKMLHLGIVGLVDAIMDRVKRRL
;
A
#
# COMPACT_ATOMS: atom_id res chain seq x y z
N MET A 1 12.38 20.35 12.95
CA MET A 1 11.84 20.05 11.61
C MET A 1 10.45 20.62 11.56
N ASN A 2 10.13 21.43 10.55
CA ASN A 2 8.81 22.02 10.36
C ASN A 2 7.94 21.06 9.52
N ILE A 3 7.11 20.26 10.19
CA ILE A 3 6.23 19.26 9.58
C ILE A 3 4.80 19.79 9.56
N ALA A 4 4.13 19.72 8.42
CA ALA A 4 2.71 20.06 8.30
C ALA A 4 1.82 18.82 8.13
N ILE A 5 0.60 18.89 8.67
CA ILE A 5 -0.45 17.90 8.43
C ILE A 5 -1.40 18.45 7.36
N VAL A 6 -1.70 17.64 6.35
CA VAL A 6 -2.58 17.99 5.24
C VAL A 6 -3.74 17.01 5.19
N ALA A 7 -4.92 17.45 5.62
CA ALA A 7 -6.17 16.71 5.48
C ALA A 7 -6.79 17.03 4.12
N VAL A 8 -7.01 16.01 3.29
CA VAL A 8 -7.46 16.14 1.90
C VAL A 8 -8.89 15.64 1.77
N GLY A 9 -9.80 16.49 1.29
CA GLY A 9 -11.21 16.11 1.11
C GLY A 9 -11.81 16.58 -0.21
N TYR A 10 -12.94 15.96 -0.59
CA TYR A 10 -13.69 16.31 -1.80
C TYR A 10 -15.19 16.51 -1.54
N ASN A 11 -15.91 15.45 -1.12
CA ASN A 11 -17.38 15.48 -1.05
C ASN A 11 -17.98 14.71 0.15
N ARG A 12 -17.15 14.42 1.17
CA ARG A 12 -17.53 13.62 2.35
C ARG A 12 -17.32 14.40 3.66
N PRO A 13 -18.27 15.24 4.07
CA PRO A 13 -18.15 16.03 5.31
C PRO A 13 -18.02 15.16 6.56
N ASP A 14 -18.80 14.09 6.66
CA ASP A 14 -18.77 13.19 7.83
C ASP A 14 -17.41 12.48 7.96
N SER A 15 -16.86 11.97 6.85
CA SER A 15 -15.52 11.35 6.83
C SER A 15 -14.44 12.36 7.22
N MET A 16 -14.48 13.58 6.66
CA MET A 16 -13.55 14.65 7.04
C MET A 16 -13.65 14.99 8.54
N GLU A 17 -14.86 15.06 9.10
CA GLU A 17 -15.04 15.30 10.53
C GLU A 17 -14.40 14.18 11.36
N GLN A 18 -14.59 12.92 10.98
CA GLN A 18 -13.97 11.77 11.65
C GLN A 18 -12.44 11.82 11.58
N LEU A 19 -11.87 12.11 10.40
CA LEU A 19 -10.42 12.29 10.25
C LEU A 19 -9.92 13.39 11.20
N LEU A 20 -10.49 14.59 11.10
CA LEU A 20 -10.04 15.74 11.89
C LEU A 20 -10.17 15.48 13.40
N ASN A 21 -11.21 14.77 13.84
CA ASN A 21 -11.39 14.36 15.24
C ASN A 21 -10.28 13.43 15.75
N THR A 22 -9.66 12.62 14.87
CA THR A 22 -8.49 11.80 15.25
C THR A 22 -7.19 12.60 15.17
N VAL A 23 -7.06 13.50 14.20
CA VAL A 23 -5.90 14.37 14.04
C VAL A 23 -5.72 15.30 15.25
N VAL A 24 -6.79 15.94 15.75
CA VAL A 24 -6.68 16.84 16.92
C VAL A 24 -6.30 16.15 18.23
N LYS A 25 -6.47 14.82 18.32
CA LYS A 25 -6.13 14.04 19.52
C LYS A 25 -4.70 13.51 19.51
N ALA A 26 -3.98 13.66 18.40
CA ALA A 26 -2.64 13.13 18.29
C ALA A 26 -1.64 13.85 19.20
N ASP A 27 -0.65 13.11 19.66
CA ASP A 27 0.50 13.64 20.38
C ASP A 27 1.49 14.24 19.38
N TYR A 28 1.57 15.56 19.38
CA TYR A 28 2.50 16.33 18.55
C TYR A 28 3.87 16.55 19.21
N ALA A 29 4.18 15.85 20.30
CA ALA A 29 5.47 15.92 21.01
C ALA A 29 5.90 17.37 21.33
N ASN A 30 4.94 18.23 21.67
CA ASN A 30 5.08 19.68 21.90
C ASN A 30 5.61 20.51 20.71
N ASP A 31 5.64 19.95 19.50
CA ASP A 31 6.02 20.69 18.30
C ASP A 31 4.91 21.65 17.88
N LYS A 32 5.31 22.76 17.27
CA LYS A 32 4.39 23.62 16.52
C LYS A 32 4.12 22.98 15.16
N VAL A 33 2.86 22.64 14.89
CA VAL A 33 2.43 21.92 13.70
C VAL A 33 1.28 22.66 13.02
N ASP A 34 1.45 22.98 11.74
CA ASP A 34 0.40 23.61 10.95
C ASP A 34 -0.52 22.53 10.35
N LEU A 35 -1.83 22.78 10.44
CA LEU A 35 -2.87 21.95 9.83
C LEU A 35 -3.41 22.64 8.58
N ILE A 36 -3.32 21.97 7.43
CA ILE A 36 -3.90 22.40 6.18
C ILE A 36 -5.06 21.49 5.82
N VAL A 37 -6.28 22.01 5.85
CA VAL A 37 -7.46 21.31 5.35
C VAL A 37 -7.66 21.71 3.89
N SER A 38 -7.23 20.84 2.96
CA SER A 38 -7.31 21.10 1.52
C SER A 38 -8.50 20.40 0.89
N ILE A 39 -9.41 21.18 0.31
CA ILE A 39 -10.73 20.70 -0.12
C ILE A 39 -10.91 20.96 -1.62
N ASP A 40 -11.02 19.90 -2.42
CA ASP A 40 -11.34 20.02 -3.85
C ASP A 40 -12.78 20.53 -4.04
N LYS A 41 -13.09 21.05 -5.23
CA LYS A 41 -14.43 21.55 -5.54
C LYS A 41 -15.40 20.41 -5.78
N GLY A 42 -16.28 20.17 -4.80
CA GLY A 42 -17.43 19.27 -4.88
C GLY A 42 -18.74 19.94 -4.42
N GLU A 43 -19.85 19.22 -4.53
CA GLU A 43 -21.19 19.69 -4.15
C GLU A 43 -21.30 20.06 -2.66
N LYS A 44 -20.70 19.23 -1.81
CA LYS A 44 -20.67 19.37 -0.34
C LYS A 44 -19.44 20.13 0.18
N GLN A 45 -18.66 20.79 -0.69
CA GLN A 45 -17.45 21.52 -0.28
C GLN A 45 -17.71 22.51 0.88
N ASN A 46 -18.83 23.24 0.82
CA ASN A 46 -19.19 24.20 1.86
C ASN A 46 -19.48 23.53 3.23
N GLU A 47 -19.98 22.30 3.24
CA GLU A 47 -20.18 21.52 4.47
C GLU A 47 -18.83 21.11 5.07
N ILE A 48 -17.89 20.68 4.22
CA ILE A 48 -16.52 20.34 4.64
C ILE A 48 -15.79 21.58 5.20
N VAL A 49 -15.95 22.75 4.57
CA VAL A 49 -15.41 24.02 5.08
C VAL A 49 -15.95 24.32 6.48
N LYS A 50 -17.27 24.18 6.70
CA LYS A 50 -17.88 24.38 8.02
C LYS A 50 -17.35 23.41 9.07
N VAL A 51 -17.14 22.13 8.69
CA VAL A 51 -16.50 21.14 9.57
C VAL A 51 -15.09 21.62 9.95
N ALA A 52 -14.28 22.01 8.96
CA ALA A 52 -12.91 22.49 9.18
C ALA A 52 -12.85 23.77 10.03
N GLU A 53 -13.79 24.70 9.87
CA GLU A 53 -13.91 25.92 10.66
C GLU A 53 -14.18 25.63 12.14
N LYS A 54 -15.06 24.67 12.43
CA LYS A 54 -15.44 24.27 13.79
C LYS A 54 -14.35 23.56 14.57
N VAL A 55 -13.45 22.84 13.90
CA VAL A 55 -12.37 22.07 14.55
C VAL A 55 -11.38 23.03 15.21
N GLU A 56 -11.19 22.91 16.52
CA GLU A 56 -10.17 23.68 17.24
C GLU A 56 -8.78 23.08 16.98
N TRP A 57 -7.80 23.94 16.63
CA TRP A 57 -6.43 23.53 16.37
C TRP A 57 -5.47 24.30 17.28
N LEU A 58 -4.86 23.59 18.22
CA LEU A 58 -4.06 24.19 19.30
C LEU A 58 -2.55 24.10 19.07
N PHE A 59 -2.11 23.38 18.03
CA PHE A 59 -0.69 23.07 17.81
C PHE A 59 0.01 24.03 16.85
N GLY A 60 -0.71 24.89 16.13
CA GLY A 60 -0.12 25.82 15.16
C GLY A 60 -1.17 26.58 14.37
N ASN A 61 -0.88 26.91 13.11
CA ASN A 61 -1.86 27.57 12.24
C ASN A 61 -2.82 26.54 11.64
N LYS A 62 -4.11 26.89 11.58
CA LYS A 62 -5.11 26.15 10.79
C LYS A 62 -5.40 26.90 9.50
N ILE A 63 -5.17 26.25 8.36
CA ILE A 63 -5.36 26.82 7.02
C ILE A 63 -6.42 26.01 6.28
N ILE A 64 -7.49 26.66 5.87
CA ILE A 64 -8.54 26.05 5.04
C ILE A 64 -8.27 26.45 3.59
N ARG A 65 -7.87 25.48 2.75
CA ARG A 65 -7.59 25.66 1.32
C ARG A 65 -8.69 25.02 0.49
N ALA A 66 -9.79 25.73 0.26
CA ALA A 66 -10.88 25.29 -0.61
C ALA A 66 -10.66 25.77 -2.06
N PHE A 67 -10.69 24.86 -3.03
CA PHE A 67 -10.49 25.20 -4.44
C PHE A 67 -11.78 25.76 -5.07
N PRO A 68 -11.70 26.84 -5.88
CA PRO A 68 -12.88 27.39 -6.56
C PRO A 68 -13.37 26.48 -7.70
N GLU A 69 -12.46 25.71 -8.30
CA GLU A 69 -12.71 24.82 -9.43
C GLU A 69 -12.22 23.40 -9.12
N ARG A 70 -12.79 22.40 -9.80
CA ARG A 70 -12.46 20.99 -9.58
C ARG A 70 -11.05 20.69 -10.11
N GLN A 71 -10.15 20.31 -9.21
CA GLN A 71 -8.78 19.93 -9.53
C GLN A 71 -8.71 18.47 -10.01
N GLY A 72 -9.54 17.60 -9.43
CA GLY A 72 -9.44 16.16 -9.59
C GLY A 72 -8.32 15.56 -8.74
N LEU A 73 -8.48 14.28 -8.37
CA LEU A 73 -7.64 13.58 -7.39
C LEU A 73 -6.14 13.74 -7.67
N ARG A 74 -5.70 13.49 -8.91
CA ARG A 74 -4.28 13.54 -9.26
C ARG A 74 -3.66 14.91 -9.01
N LYS A 75 -4.27 15.95 -9.59
CA LYS A 75 -3.75 17.32 -9.50
C LYS A 75 -3.79 17.83 -8.07
N HIS A 76 -4.86 17.52 -7.35
CA HIS A 76 -5.03 17.93 -5.96
C HIS A 76 -3.97 17.35 -5.05
N ILE A 77 -3.71 16.03 -5.11
CA ILE A 77 -2.67 15.39 -4.30
C ILE A 77 -1.27 15.90 -4.66
N ILE A 78 -0.99 16.14 -5.94
CA ILE A 78 0.28 16.75 -6.38
C ILE A 78 0.47 18.13 -5.72
N GLN A 79 -0.57 18.97 -5.72
CA GLN A 79 -0.53 20.28 -5.05
C GLN A 79 -0.43 20.19 -3.52
N CYS A 80 -0.80 19.06 -2.91
CA CYS A 80 -0.57 18.79 -1.49
C CYS A 80 0.89 18.41 -1.23
N GLY A 81 1.50 17.57 -2.07
CA GLY A 81 2.93 17.25 -1.96
C GLY A 81 3.83 18.47 -2.21
N ASP A 82 3.43 19.38 -3.11
CA ASP A 82 4.15 20.64 -3.38
C ASP A 82 4.25 21.57 -2.15
N LEU A 83 3.46 21.33 -1.09
CA LEU A 83 3.60 22.06 0.18
C LEU A 83 4.96 21.82 0.86
N THR A 84 5.70 20.78 0.48
CA THR A 84 7.11 20.58 0.88
C THR A 84 8.07 21.69 0.38
N GLU A 85 7.61 22.60 -0.47
CA GLU A 85 8.37 23.82 -0.78
C GLU A 85 8.36 24.81 0.39
N LYS A 86 7.33 24.75 1.25
CA LYS A 86 7.12 25.62 2.42
C LYS A 86 7.44 24.94 3.76
N TYR A 87 7.30 23.63 3.82
CA TYR A 87 7.53 22.80 5.02
C TYR A 87 8.66 21.81 4.75
N ASP A 88 9.40 21.41 5.80
CA ASP A 88 10.47 20.41 5.66
C ASP A 88 9.91 19.04 5.26
N ALA A 89 8.72 18.72 5.77
CA ALA A 89 7.94 17.56 5.39
C ALA A 89 6.43 17.82 5.48
N VAL A 90 5.66 16.99 4.79
CA VAL A 90 4.20 16.99 4.84
C VAL A 90 3.68 15.59 5.10
N VAL A 91 2.68 15.47 5.96
CA VAL A 91 1.87 14.26 6.13
C VAL A 91 0.54 14.50 5.43
N VAL A 92 0.22 13.67 4.44
CA VAL A 92 -1.02 13.77 3.66
C VAL A 92 -1.97 12.65 4.08
N LEU A 93 -3.18 13.03 4.48
CA LEU A 93 -4.23 12.16 4.99
C LEU A 93 -5.50 12.37 4.15
N GLU A 94 -6.05 11.31 3.57
CA GLU A 94 -7.33 11.35 2.85
C GLU A 94 -8.52 11.35 3.82
N ASP A 95 -9.65 11.91 3.41
CA ASP A 95 -10.82 12.13 4.28
C ASP A 95 -11.46 10.86 4.85
N ASP A 96 -11.18 9.68 4.31
CA ASP A 96 -11.67 8.39 4.79
C ASP A 96 -10.69 7.65 5.71
N LEU A 97 -9.71 8.36 6.29
CA LEU A 97 -8.76 7.78 7.22
C LEU A 97 -9.08 8.13 8.68
N ASN A 98 -8.69 7.22 9.57
CA ASN A 98 -8.44 7.53 10.97
C ASN A 98 -6.96 7.32 11.27
N VAL A 99 -6.42 8.12 12.20
CA VAL A 99 -5.01 8.01 12.63
C VAL A 99 -4.92 7.67 14.11
N SER A 100 -3.85 6.96 14.47
CA SER A 100 -3.42 6.71 15.85
C SER A 100 -2.97 8.01 16.50
N GLU A 101 -3.19 8.17 17.81
CA GLU A 101 -2.68 9.33 18.56
C GLU A 101 -1.14 9.46 18.45
N TYR A 102 -0.43 8.36 18.17
CA TYR A 102 1.03 8.32 18.10
C TYR A 102 1.58 8.52 16.68
N PHE A 103 0.75 8.76 15.66
CA PHE A 103 1.20 8.81 14.25
C PHE A 103 2.31 9.84 14.02
N TYR A 104 2.23 10.99 14.70
CA TYR A 104 3.19 12.07 14.51
C TYR A 104 4.57 11.75 15.08
N THR A 105 4.64 11.09 16.23
CA THR A 105 5.92 10.67 16.84
C THR A 105 6.66 9.67 15.94
N TYR A 106 5.94 8.75 15.30
CA TYR A 106 6.50 7.86 14.27
C TYR A 106 7.04 8.64 13.07
N VAL A 107 6.27 9.60 12.55
CA VAL A 107 6.70 10.44 11.43
C VAL A 107 7.99 11.18 11.78
N LYS A 108 8.09 11.76 12.99
CA LYS A 108 9.30 12.44 13.45
C LYS A 108 10.51 11.50 13.49
N GLN A 109 10.37 10.35 14.13
CA GLN A 109 11.48 9.39 14.26
C GLN A 109 11.93 8.85 12.90
N THR A 110 10.98 8.52 12.02
CA THR A 110 11.30 7.99 10.68
C THR A 110 11.87 9.05 9.75
N LEU A 111 11.34 10.27 9.74
CA LEU A 111 11.93 11.37 8.97
C LEU A 111 13.36 11.66 9.42
N SER A 112 13.57 11.78 10.74
CA SER A 112 14.90 12.05 11.30
C SER A 112 15.94 11.00 10.91
N PHE A 113 15.51 9.76 10.64
CA PHE A 113 16.41 8.66 10.27
C PHE A 113 16.57 8.51 8.75
N TYR A 114 15.51 8.73 7.97
CA TYR A 114 15.46 8.36 6.54
C TYR A 114 15.46 9.54 5.56
N GLU A 115 15.34 10.80 6.00
CA GLU A 115 15.18 11.93 5.07
C GLU A 115 16.35 12.11 4.08
N GLU A 116 17.55 11.71 4.50
CA GLU A 116 18.79 11.77 3.70
C GLU A 116 19.04 10.51 2.87
N ASP A 117 18.30 9.42 3.12
CA ASP A 117 18.51 8.16 2.41
C ASP A 117 17.87 8.23 1.02
N SER A 118 18.75 8.30 0.01
CA SER A 118 18.36 8.33 -1.40
C SER A 118 17.54 7.11 -1.87
N LYS A 119 17.53 6.00 -1.13
CA LYS A 119 16.69 4.83 -1.42
C LYS A 119 15.25 4.99 -0.95
N ILE A 120 14.95 5.99 -0.13
CA ILE A 120 13.62 6.22 0.43
C ILE A 120 12.89 7.29 -0.38
N ALA A 121 11.66 6.98 -0.78
CA ALA A 121 10.78 7.86 -1.56
C ALA A 121 9.57 8.35 -0.76
N GLY A 122 9.33 7.81 0.43
CA GLY A 122 8.22 8.19 1.28
C GLY A 122 8.14 7.31 2.53
N ILE A 123 7.32 7.75 3.48
CA ILE A 123 7.01 7.00 4.69
C ILE A 123 5.51 6.74 4.69
N SER A 124 5.12 5.52 4.99
CA SER A 124 3.73 5.10 5.14
C SER A 124 3.31 5.09 6.60
N LEU A 125 2.06 5.46 6.86
CA LEU A 125 1.39 5.24 8.15
C LEU A 125 0.56 3.95 8.15
N TYR A 126 0.35 3.33 6.99
CA TYR A 126 -0.51 2.16 6.84
C TYR A 126 0.32 0.93 6.48
N LYS A 127 -0.03 -0.22 7.05
CA LYS A 127 0.48 -1.52 6.62
C LYS A 127 -0.59 -2.31 5.88
N HIS A 128 -0.24 -2.82 4.71
CA HIS A 128 -1.08 -3.81 4.03
C HIS A 128 -1.16 -5.10 4.85
N GLN A 129 -2.39 -5.55 5.12
CA GLN A 129 -2.67 -6.92 5.59
C GLN A 129 -3.16 -7.83 4.46
N THR A 130 -3.51 -7.23 3.33
CA THR A 130 -4.00 -7.89 2.12
C THR A 130 -3.32 -7.26 0.92
N HIS A 131 -2.87 -8.09 -0.01
CA HIS A 131 -2.36 -7.61 -1.28
C HIS A 131 -3.52 -7.00 -2.10
N PRO A 132 -3.45 -5.71 -2.50
CA PRO A 132 -4.60 -4.99 -3.08
C PRO A 132 -5.02 -5.48 -4.48
N GLY A 133 -4.11 -6.06 -5.27
CA GLY A 133 -4.43 -6.63 -6.59
C GLY A 133 -4.96 -8.07 -6.58
N VAL A 134 -4.37 -8.98 -5.80
CA VAL A 134 -4.77 -10.41 -5.78
C VAL A 134 -5.68 -10.79 -4.61
N TYR A 135 -5.95 -9.89 -3.66
CA TYR A 135 -6.85 -10.12 -2.52
C TYR A 135 -6.45 -11.30 -1.63
N ARG A 136 -5.14 -11.55 -1.52
CA ARG A 136 -4.56 -12.57 -0.64
C ARG A 136 -3.92 -11.94 0.59
N PRO A 137 -3.93 -12.58 1.77
CA PRO A 137 -3.28 -12.05 2.95
C PRO A 137 -1.80 -11.73 2.71
N PHE A 138 -1.34 -10.59 3.21
CA PHE A 138 0.05 -10.16 3.20
C PHE A 138 0.61 -10.04 4.60
N GLU A 139 1.76 -10.67 4.82
CA GLU A 139 2.43 -10.75 6.10
C GLU A 139 3.93 -10.51 5.87
N PRO A 140 4.44 -9.27 6.04
CA PRO A 140 5.87 -9.06 5.90
C PRO A 140 6.61 -9.78 7.03
N VAL A 141 7.71 -10.46 6.70
CA VAL A 141 8.66 -11.06 7.65
C VAL A 141 9.13 -9.97 8.59
N ASN A 142 9.06 -10.22 9.90
CA ASN A 142 9.59 -9.35 10.94
C ASN A 142 10.99 -9.83 11.34
N ASN A 143 11.99 -8.95 11.23
CA ASN A 143 13.38 -9.25 11.58
C ASN A 143 13.87 -8.55 12.86
N GLY A 144 12.94 -8.19 13.75
CA GLY A 144 13.23 -7.51 15.01
C GLY A 144 13.32 -5.98 14.89
N TYR A 145 13.10 -5.41 13.72
CA TYR A 145 12.90 -3.98 13.53
C TYR A 145 11.42 -3.63 13.48
N ASP A 146 11.12 -2.33 13.59
CA ASP A 146 9.74 -1.84 13.70
C ASP A 146 9.17 -1.34 12.35
N VAL A 147 10.01 -1.36 11.30
CA VAL A 147 9.63 -1.05 9.92
C VAL A 147 10.22 -2.03 8.91
N TYR A 148 9.59 -2.11 7.74
CA TYR A 148 10.09 -2.73 6.52
C TYR A 148 10.01 -1.76 5.35
N MET A 149 10.54 -2.14 4.19
CA MET A 149 10.55 -1.32 3.00
C MET A 149 9.79 -1.99 1.87
N GLN A 150 9.06 -1.21 1.07
CA GLN A 150 8.30 -1.76 -0.05
C GLN A 150 8.32 -0.81 -1.26
N GLN A 151 8.47 -1.37 -2.46
CA GLN A 151 8.27 -0.64 -3.72
C GLN A 151 6.77 -0.49 -4.02
N PHE A 152 6.01 -0.06 -3.02
CA PHE A 152 4.61 0.28 -3.12
C PHE A 152 4.43 1.62 -2.42
N ALA A 153 4.00 2.66 -3.12
CA ALA A 153 3.61 3.92 -2.50
C ALA A 153 2.29 3.77 -1.75
N MET A 154 2.08 4.56 -0.69
CA MET A 154 0.85 4.56 0.09
C MET A 154 0.02 5.83 -0.16
N SER A 155 -1.31 5.67 -0.20
CA SER A 155 -2.28 6.78 -0.18
C SER A 155 -3.10 6.86 1.11
N TRP A 156 -3.07 5.81 1.94
CA TRP A 156 -3.78 5.77 3.22
C TRP A 156 -2.92 6.26 4.38
N GLY A 157 -2.30 7.42 4.20
CA GLY A 157 -1.44 8.05 5.18
C GLY A 157 0.02 7.94 4.74
N GLN A 158 0.52 9.04 4.19
CA GLN A 158 1.85 9.13 3.63
C GLN A 158 2.54 10.40 4.09
N CYS A 159 3.85 10.29 4.31
CA CYS A 159 4.70 11.41 4.61
C CYS A 159 5.81 11.53 3.57
N TRP A 160 6.05 12.76 3.14
CA TRP A 160 7.15 13.11 2.26
C TRP A 160 7.96 14.25 2.87
N SER A 161 9.27 14.06 2.98
CA SER A 161 10.20 15.18 3.09
C SER A 161 10.29 15.92 1.76
N LYS A 162 10.84 17.13 1.82
CA LYS A 162 11.16 17.91 0.60
C LYS A 162 12.01 17.13 -0.40
N LYS A 163 13.03 16.38 0.07
CA LYS A 163 13.90 15.58 -0.81
C LYS A 163 13.15 14.43 -1.47
N MET A 164 12.33 13.71 -0.70
CA MET A 164 11.47 12.63 -1.21
C MET A 164 10.52 13.15 -2.29
N TRP A 165 9.81 14.25 -2.00
CA TRP A 165 8.84 14.82 -2.93
C TRP A 165 9.48 15.38 -4.20
N GLN A 166 10.58 16.13 -4.07
CA GLN A 166 11.28 16.69 -5.24
C GLN A 166 11.78 15.60 -6.19
N GLY A 167 12.24 14.47 -5.67
CA GLY A 167 12.62 13.31 -6.48
C GLY A 167 11.48 12.82 -7.35
N PHE A 168 10.29 12.61 -6.77
CA PHE A 168 9.10 12.22 -7.52
C PHE A 168 8.65 13.33 -8.47
N LYS A 169 8.57 14.58 -8.01
CA LYS A 169 8.07 15.70 -8.82
C LYS A 169 8.89 15.91 -10.09
N ASN A 170 10.22 15.82 -9.98
CA ASN A 170 11.14 15.92 -11.13
C ASN A 170 10.96 14.77 -12.13
N TRP A 171 10.65 13.57 -11.65
CA TRP A 171 10.31 12.44 -12.52
C TRP A 171 8.93 12.65 -13.15
N TYR A 172 7.93 13.06 -12.36
CA TYR A 172 6.54 13.20 -12.76
C TYR A 172 6.38 14.23 -13.89
N THR A 173 6.99 15.40 -13.78
CA THR A 173 6.89 16.46 -14.81
C THR A 173 7.45 16.03 -16.16
N LYS A 174 8.38 15.07 -16.19
CA LYS A 174 8.95 14.50 -17.41
C LYS A 174 8.16 13.31 -17.96
N ASN A 175 7.34 12.66 -17.14
CA ASN A 175 6.74 11.36 -17.44
C ASN A 175 5.20 11.31 -17.28
N GLU A 176 4.52 12.42 -16.98
CA GLU A 176 3.07 12.39 -16.72
C GLU A 176 2.19 11.99 -17.92
N GLN A 177 2.75 12.00 -19.13
CA GLN A 177 2.12 11.52 -20.37
C GLN A 177 2.58 10.12 -20.79
N LYS A 178 3.47 9.48 -20.03
CA LYS A 178 4.03 8.17 -20.34
C LYS A 178 2.97 7.07 -20.24
N ASP A 179 3.07 6.07 -21.11
CA ASP A 179 2.33 4.83 -20.93
C ASP A 179 2.95 4.00 -19.80
N LEU A 180 2.25 3.89 -18.68
CA LEU A 180 2.76 3.18 -17.51
C LEU A 180 2.73 1.65 -17.66
N ALA A 181 2.07 1.11 -18.70
CA ALA A 181 2.09 -0.31 -19.02
C ALA A 181 3.39 -0.73 -19.74
N GLU A 182 4.12 0.23 -20.31
CA GLU A 182 5.33 -0.03 -21.10
C GLU A 182 6.37 -0.83 -20.29
N GLY A 183 6.84 -1.94 -20.88
CA GLY A 183 7.88 -2.79 -20.29
C GLY A 183 7.41 -3.71 -19.16
N CYS A 184 6.12 -3.77 -18.85
CA CYS A 184 5.53 -4.66 -17.84
C CYS A 184 6.20 -4.56 -16.45
N ILE A 185 6.70 -3.36 -16.09
CA ILE A 185 7.43 -3.12 -14.84
C ILE A 185 6.49 -3.12 -13.63
N LEU A 186 5.25 -2.67 -13.83
CA LEU A 186 4.21 -2.67 -12.80
C LEU A 186 3.31 -3.90 -12.98
N PRO A 187 2.69 -4.39 -11.89
CA PRO A 187 1.57 -5.31 -11.98
C PRO A 187 0.47 -4.73 -12.88
N GLN A 188 -0.11 -5.58 -13.72
CA GLN A 188 -1.07 -5.15 -14.74
C GLN A 188 -2.29 -4.41 -14.14
N TYR A 189 -2.75 -4.84 -12.96
CA TYR A 189 -3.86 -4.17 -12.29
C TYR A 189 -3.54 -2.71 -11.92
N ILE A 190 -2.29 -2.38 -11.60
CA ILE A 190 -1.85 -1.00 -11.29
C ILE A 190 -1.73 -0.18 -12.58
N SER A 191 -1.14 -0.74 -13.65
CA SER A 191 -1.04 -0.03 -14.92
C SER A 191 -2.42 0.28 -15.51
N ASN A 192 -3.44 -0.54 -15.20
CA ASN A 192 -4.83 -0.35 -15.62
C ASN A 192 -5.64 0.61 -14.74
N TRP A 193 -5.10 1.10 -13.62
CA TRP A 193 -5.79 2.11 -12.81
C TRP A 193 -6.10 3.38 -13.61
N ASN A 194 -7.16 4.08 -13.20
CA ASN A 194 -7.60 5.33 -13.81
C ASN A 194 -6.43 6.33 -13.94
N LYS A 195 -6.38 7.10 -15.05
CA LYS A 195 -5.35 8.13 -15.27
C LYS A 195 -5.30 9.21 -14.17
N GLN A 196 -6.39 9.39 -13.42
CA GLN A 196 -6.49 10.27 -12.25
C GLN A 196 -5.91 9.66 -10.96
N SER A 197 -5.51 8.39 -10.96
CA SER A 197 -4.72 7.83 -9.87
C SER A 197 -3.30 8.40 -9.96
N TRP A 198 -2.92 9.25 -9.02
CA TRP A 198 -1.53 9.71 -8.90
C TRP A 198 -0.61 8.56 -8.48
N LEU A 199 -1.16 7.59 -7.72
CA LEU A 199 -0.42 6.52 -7.09
C LEU A 199 0.31 5.65 -8.12
N LYS A 200 -0.33 5.29 -9.26
CA LYS A 200 0.34 4.52 -10.33
C LYS A 200 1.58 5.22 -10.92
N TYR A 201 1.59 6.55 -10.98
CA TYR A 201 2.77 7.31 -11.44
C TYR A 201 3.88 7.25 -10.39
N PHE A 202 3.52 7.36 -9.11
CA PHE A 202 4.47 7.22 -8.02
C PHE A 202 5.05 5.80 -7.96
N MET A 203 4.22 4.76 -8.16
CA MET A 203 4.66 3.36 -8.30
C MET A 203 5.68 3.20 -9.43
N ARG A 204 5.42 3.81 -10.59
CA ARG A 204 6.37 3.75 -11.70
C ARG A 204 7.70 4.40 -11.33
N TYR A 205 7.67 5.60 -10.73
CA TYR A 205 8.85 6.30 -10.26
C TYR A 205 9.69 5.45 -9.30
N ILE A 206 9.09 4.86 -8.27
CA ILE A 206 9.85 4.10 -7.26
C ILE A 206 10.50 2.86 -7.87
N VAL A 207 9.81 2.13 -8.75
CA VAL A 207 10.36 0.92 -9.37
C VAL A 207 11.46 1.26 -10.37
N GLU A 208 11.28 2.28 -11.21
CA GLU A 208 12.31 2.70 -12.19
C GLU A 208 13.60 3.21 -11.52
N ASN A 209 13.51 3.70 -10.29
CA ASN A 209 14.64 4.29 -9.57
C ASN A 209 15.15 3.43 -8.40
N ASP A 210 14.66 2.20 -8.25
CA ASP A 210 14.96 1.30 -7.13
C ASP A 210 14.85 2.00 -5.76
N LYS A 211 13.67 2.60 -5.53
CA LYS A 211 13.31 3.30 -4.30
C LYS A 211 12.17 2.62 -3.58
N TYR A 212 12.05 2.89 -2.29
CA TYR A 212 11.11 2.23 -1.40
C TYR A 212 10.35 3.24 -0.54
N PHE A 213 9.15 2.88 -0.14
CA PHE A 213 8.50 3.47 1.02
C PHE A 213 8.89 2.71 2.28
N VAL A 214 9.00 3.43 3.40
CA VAL A 214 9.14 2.84 4.74
C VAL A 214 7.75 2.54 5.28
N TYR A 215 7.50 1.29 5.67
CA TYR A 215 6.24 0.80 6.19
C TYR A 215 6.39 0.34 7.63
N PRO A 216 5.45 0.67 8.53
CA PRO A 216 5.49 0.16 9.89
C PRO A 216 4.98 -1.28 9.94
N TYR A 217 5.45 -2.09 10.90
CA TYR A 217 4.84 -3.41 11.14
C TYR A 217 3.47 -3.33 11.82
N PHE A 218 3.18 -2.21 12.48
CA PHE A 218 1.89 -1.89 13.10
C PHE A 218 1.39 -0.56 12.54
N SER A 219 0.21 -0.54 11.95
CA SER A 219 -0.31 0.66 11.30
C SER A 219 -0.55 1.80 12.29
N LEU A 220 -0.44 3.02 11.81
CA LEU A 220 -0.75 4.28 12.50
C LEU A 220 -1.90 5.02 11.81
N SER A 221 -2.38 4.49 10.69
CA SER A 221 -3.63 4.87 10.05
C SER A 221 -4.43 3.63 9.67
N THR A 222 -5.74 3.79 9.55
CA THR A 222 -6.65 2.80 8.96
C THR A 222 -7.61 3.49 8.01
N ASN A 223 -8.01 2.80 6.95
CA ASN A 223 -9.07 3.28 6.07
C ASN A 223 -10.42 2.89 6.68
N ALA A 224 -11.32 3.86 6.88
CA ALA A 224 -12.67 3.64 7.39
C ALA A 224 -13.57 2.92 6.37
N SER A 225 -13.12 2.84 5.11
CA SER A 225 -13.79 2.27 3.94
C SER A 225 -15.15 2.90 3.65
N ASP A 226 -15.24 4.21 3.89
CA ASP A 226 -16.42 4.99 3.54
C ASP A 226 -16.67 4.93 2.04
N ALA A 227 -17.95 4.96 1.64
CA ALA A 227 -18.32 4.91 0.23
C ALA A 227 -17.61 6.03 -0.57
N GLY A 228 -17.06 5.68 -1.73
CA GLY A 228 -16.20 6.54 -2.54
C GLY A 228 -16.01 6.02 -3.97
N GLU A 229 -15.06 6.60 -4.71
CA GLU A 229 -14.84 6.29 -6.14
C GLU A 229 -14.58 4.79 -6.41
N HIS A 230 -13.99 4.09 -5.43
CA HIS A 230 -13.64 2.66 -5.53
C HIS A 230 -14.49 1.72 -4.66
N CYS A 231 -15.27 2.25 -3.71
CA CYS A 231 -16.06 1.45 -2.77
C CYS A 231 -17.52 1.90 -2.81
N ARG A 232 -18.41 1.07 -3.37
CA ARG A 232 -19.86 1.37 -3.44
C ARG A 232 -20.64 0.96 -2.19
N ILE A 233 -20.10 0.01 -1.42
CA ILE A 233 -20.68 -0.53 -0.20
C ILE A 233 -19.57 -0.53 0.85
N PRO A 234 -19.74 0.17 2.00
CA PRO A 234 -18.74 0.15 3.06
C PRO A 234 -18.39 -1.29 3.45
N ASN A 235 -17.10 -1.59 3.53
CA ASN A 235 -16.60 -2.90 3.95
C ASN A 235 -15.38 -2.75 4.86
N ASN A 236 -15.05 -3.77 5.65
CA ASN A 236 -13.94 -3.67 6.59
C ASN A 236 -12.67 -4.36 6.07
N ASP A 237 -12.61 -4.68 4.77
CA ASP A 237 -11.60 -5.56 4.18
C ASP A 237 -10.18 -4.96 4.22
N PHE A 238 -10.10 -3.64 4.29
CA PHE A 238 -8.85 -2.88 4.34
C PHE A 238 -8.62 -2.18 5.68
N GLN A 239 -9.55 -2.35 6.64
CA GLN A 239 -9.35 -1.89 8.01
C GLN A 239 -8.26 -2.72 8.69
N VAL A 240 -7.38 -2.04 9.42
CA VAL A 240 -6.24 -2.66 10.08
C VAL A 240 -6.17 -2.21 11.54
N SER A 241 -5.67 -3.10 12.39
CA SER A 241 -5.35 -2.74 13.77
C SER A 241 -4.25 -1.67 13.78
N MET A 242 -4.49 -0.59 14.50
CA MET A 242 -3.55 0.50 14.68
C MET A 242 -2.78 0.36 16.01
N LEU A 243 -1.55 0.87 16.05
CA LEU A 243 -0.77 1.06 17.26
C LEU A 243 -1.50 2.01 18.22
N GLN A 244 -1.54 1.66 19.50
CA GLN A 244 -2.23 2.40 20.58
C GLN A 244 -1.27 2.77 21.72
N GLY A 245 0.03 2.85 21.46
CA GLY A 245 1.03 3.18 22.47
C GLY A 245 2.25 3.87 21.87
N GLU A 246 2.98 4.57 22.74
CA GLU A 246 4.26 5.20 22.40
C GLU A 246 5.34 4.14 22.15
N VAL A 247 6.18 4.38 21.14
CA VAL A 247 7.25 3.47 20.73
C VAL A 247 8.49 4.27 20.38
N GLU A 248 9.62 3.87 20.93
CA GLU A 248 10.94 4.20 20.37
C GLU A 248 11.24 3.19 19.24
N TYR A 249 11.24 3.66 18.00
CA TYR A 249 11.32 2.77 16.85
C TYR A 249 12.75 2.33 16.60
N ARG A 250 12.95 1.01 16.50
CA ARG A 250 14.16 0.43 15.94
C ARG A 250 14.04 0.51 14.42
N LEU A 251 14.83 1.40 13.83
CA LEU A 251 14.85 1.66 12.39
C LEU A 251 16.10 1.02 11.75
N PRO A 252 15.95 0.15 10.73
CA PRO A 252 17.06 -0.44 10.00
C PRO A 252 17.58 0.50 8.91
N THR A 253 18.87 0.42 8.58
CA THR A 253 19.38 0.98 7.31
C THR A 253 18.78 0.22 6.12
N TYR A 254 18.89 0.78 4.92
CA TYR A 254 18.44 0.14 3.69
C TYR A 254 18.95 -1.29 3.49
N GLU A 255 20.20 -1.57 3.87
CA GLU A 255 20.85 -2.88 3.73
C GLU A 255 20.22 -3.92 4.68
N ARG A 256 19.85 -3.50 5.89
CA ARG A 256 19.32 -4.37 6.95
C ARG A 256 17.80 -4.53 6.89
N ALA A 257 17.11 -3.64 6.18
CA ALA A 257 15.66 -3.65 6.08
C ALA A 257 15.16 -4.86 5.28
N ILE A 258 14.06 -5.43 5.76
CA ILE A 258 13.23 -6.33 4.96
C ILE A 258 12.61 -5.53 3.82
N LYS A 259 12.73 -6.03 2.59
CA LYS A 259 12.32 -5.32 1.36
C LYS A 259 11.36 -6.16 0.54
N TYR A 260 10.29 -5.54 0.05
CA TYR A 260 9.34 -6.13 -0.91
C TYR A 260 9.27 -5.28 -2.17
N ASP A 261 9.10 -5.92 -3.31
CA ASP A 261 8.90 -5.20 -4.57
C ASP A 261 7.43 -4.81 -4.77
N VAL A 262 7.14 -4.22 -5.94
CA VAL A 262 5.78 -3.77 -6.31
C VAL A 262 4.78 -4.93 -6.47
N PHE A 263 5.27 -6.17 -6.57
CA PHE A 263 4.47 -7.39 -6.63
C PHE A 263 4.28 -8.03 -5.24
N PHE A 264 4.73 -7.36 -4.16
CA PHE A 264 4.73 -7.85 -2.78
C PHE A 264 5.65 -9.07 -2.58
N GLU A 265 6.61 -9.26 -3.48
CA GLU A 265 7.55 -10.37 -3.43
C GLU A 265 8.82 -9.96 -2.70
N ARG A 266 9.38 -10.89 -1.94
CA ARG A 266 10.55 -10.61 -1.12
C ARG A 266 11.78 -10.31 -2.00
N VAL A 267 12.42 -9.16 -1.76
CA VAL A 267 13.65 -8.75 -2.45
C VAL A 267 14.87 -9.25 -1.67
N GLY A 268 15.85 -9.78 -2.41
CA GLY A 268 17.13 -10.23 -1.86
C GLY A 268 17.03 -11.49 -0.98
N LEU A 269 16.02 -12.32 -1.18
CA LEU A 269 15.93 -13.62 -0.52
C LEU A 269 16.80 -14.63 -1.27
N GLU A 270 17.96 -14.96 -0.68
CA GLU A 270 18.85 -16.00 -1.19
C GLU A 270 18.37 -17.36 -0.68
N VAL A 271 17.95 -18.23 -1.60
CA VAL A 271 17.41 -19.57 -1.35
C VAL A 271 17.78 -20.50 -2.49
N PHE A 272 17.89 -21.79 -2.19
CA PHE A 272 18.20 -22.86 -3.15
C PHE A 272 19.54 -22.67 -3.86
N ASP A 273 20.65 -22.75 -3.12
CA ASP A 273 22.02 -22.64 -3.64
C ASP A 273 22.31 -23.63 -4.79
N GLU A 274 21.54 -24.71 -4.90
CA GLU A 274 21.62 -25.65 -6.02
C GLU A 274 21.17 -25.05 -7.38
N LEU A 275 20.44 -23.92 -7.39
CA LEU A 275 19.97 -23.24 -8.59
C LEU A 275 21.04 -22.25 -9.10
N ASN A 276 21.82 -22.69 -10.09
CA ASN A 276 22.82 -21.83 -10.73
C ASN A 276 22.15 -20.82 -11.68
N GLY A 277 21.67 -19.69 -11.15
CA GLY A 277 21.08 -18.62 -11.95
C GLY A 277 20.32 -17.58 -11.14
N LYS A 278 19.76 -16.58 -11.83
CA LYS A 278 18.93 -15.54 -11.23
C LYS A 278 17.55 -16.12 -10.89
N VAL A 279 17.22 -16.12 -9.61
CA VAL A 279 15.91 -16.54 -9.09
C VAL A 279 15.00 -15.32 -8.90
N VAL A 280 13.73 -15.44 -9.28
CA VAL A 280 12.68 -14.47 -8.97
C VAL A 280 11.53 -15.13 -8.23
N LEU A 281 10.97 -14.42 -7.24
CA LEU A 281 9.79 -14.86 -6.50
C LEU A 281 8.50 -14.33 -7.15
N ASP A 282 7.46 -15.16 -7.16
CA ASP A 282 6.11 -14.87 -7.63
C ASP A 282 5.10 -15.68 -6.77
N LEU A 283 5.27 -15.63 -5.45
CA LEU A 283 4.46 -16.34 -4.46
C LEU A 283 3.02 -15.81 -4.36
N TYR A 284 2.76 -14.59 -4.81
CA TYR A 284 1.42 -14.03 -5.03
C TYR A 284 0.86 -14.36 -6.41
N GLY A 285 1.68 -14.87 -7.34
CA GLY A 285 1.25 -15.39 -8.64
C GLY A 285 0.74 -14.32 -9.60
N ASN A 286 1.26 -13.10 -9.51
CA ASN A 286 0.75 -11.90 -10.18
C ASN A 286 1.75 -11.29 -11.18
N ARG A 287 2.89 -11.96 -11.43
CA ARG A 287 3.80 -11.56 -12.50
C ARG A 287 3.35 -12.11 -13.85
N GLU A 288 3.35 -11.23 -14.85
CA GLU A 288 3.11 -11.61 -16.25
C GLU A 288 4.43 -11.90 -17.00
N ASN A 289 5.54 -11.36 -16.50
CA ASN A 289 6.86 -11.48 -17.08
C ASN A 289 7.90 -11.70 -15.97
N PHE A 290 8.89 -12.55 -16.24
CA PHE A 290 10.00 -12.87 -15.34
C PHE A 290 11.32 -12.18 -15.72
N GLY A 291 11.31 -11.34 -16.76
CA GLY A 291 12.46 -10.57 -17.21
C GLY A 291 13.61 -11.49 -17.64
N ASN A 292 14.80 -11.25 -17.08
CA ASN A 292 16.00 -12.05 -17.32
C ASN A 292 16.28 -13.09 -16.21
N ALA A 293 15.25 -13.48 -15.44
CA ALA A 293 15.41 -14.56 -14.47
C ALA A 293 15.58 -15.91 -15.17
N ASP A 294 16.39 -16.79 -14.56
CA ASP A 294 16.58 -18.17 -15.00
C ASP A 294 15.57 -19.10 -14.34
N TYR A 295 15.18 -18.78 -13.09
CA TYR A 295 14.22 -19.55 -12.31
C TYR A 295 13.14 -18.66 -11.71
N ALA A 296 11.91 -19.18 -11.66
CA ALA A 296 10.80 -18.56 -10.95
C ALA A 296 10.26 -19.48 -9.85
N ILE A 297 10.03 -18.95 -8.66
CA ILE A 297 9.35 -19.65 -7.56
C ILE A 297 7.96 -19.07 -7.43
N SER A 298 6.93 -19.81 -7.82
CA SER A 298 5.58 -19.28 -7.97
C SER A 298 4.52 -20.22 -7.42
N THR A 299 3.45 -19.65 -6.86
CA THR A 299 2.20 -20.39 -6.60
C THR A 299 1.34 -20.50 -7.86
N ALA A 300 1.52 -19.58 -8.81
CA ALA A 300 0.84 -19.63 -10.09
C ALA A 300 1.41 -20.74 -10.97
N ARG A 301 0.52 -21.32 -11.77
CA ARG A 301 0.86 -22.41 -12.68
C ARG A 301 1.28 -21.84 -14.02
N HIS A 302 2.55 -22.00 -14.37
CA HIS A 302 3.17 -21.45 -15.58
C HIS A 302 3.57 -22.54 -16.59
N PRO A 303 3.67 -22.24 -17.90
CA PRO A 303 4.03 -23.21 -18.94
C PRO A 303 5.55 -23.46 -19.04
N PHE A 304 6.20 -23.69 -17.91
CA PHE A 304 7.64 -23.96 -17.82
C PHE A 304 7.90 -25.31 -17.15
N LYS A 305 9.12 -25.83 -17.32
CA LYS A 305 9.56 -27.07 -16.68
C LYS A 305 9.63 -26.86 -15.18
N VAL A 306 8.85 -27.64 -14.44
CA VAL A 306 8.95 -27.71 -12.98
C VAL A 306 10.20 -28.51 -12.61
N VAL A 307 11.12 -27.88 -11.89
CA VAL A 307 12.34 -28.50 -11.36
C VAL A 307 12.06 -29.15 -10.01
N LYS A 308 11.24 -28.49 -9.18
CA LYS A 308 10.91 -28.92 -7.81
C LYS A 308 9.57 -28.34 -7.40
N THR A 309 8.87 -29.02 -6.49
CA THR A 309 7.64 -28.50 -5.88
C THR A 309 7.78 -28.46 -4.37
N LEU A 310 7.23 -27.42 -3.76
CA LEU A 310 7.24 -27.23 -2.32
C LEU A 310 5.81 -27.24 -1.79
N GLN A 311 5.65 -27.75 -0.57
CA GLN A 311 4.42 -27.66 0.18
C GLN A 311 4.16 -26.20 0.58
N LEU A 312 3.00 -25.66 0.22
CA LEU A 312 2.54 -24.37 0.75
C LEU A 312 2.06 -24.56 2.20
N LYS A 313 2.93 -24.26 3.17
CA LYS A 313 2.75 -24.65 4.58
C LYS A 313 2.97 -23.50 5.57
N TYR A 314 4.10 -22.82 5.48
CA TYR A 314 4.57 -21.85 6.45
C TYR A 314 4.16 -20.42 6.12
N ARG A 315 4.08 -19.59 7.16
CA ARG A 315 3.79 -18.16 7.12
C ARG A 315 4.94 -17.38 7.77
N PRO A 316 5.33 -16.19 7.25
CA PRO A 316 4.98 -15.63 5.94
C PRO A 316 5.24 -16.57 4.75
N ILE A 317 4.60 -16.33 3.60
CA ILE A 317 4.59 -17.29 2.48
C ILE A 317 6.00 -17.64 1.97
N GLU A 318 6.93 -16.69 2.03
CA GLU A 318 8.33 -16.86 1.67
C GLU A 318 9.09 -17.83 2.58
N MET A 319 8.59 -18.13 3.78
CA MET A 319 9.24 -19.11 4.68
C MET A 319 9.22 -20.53 4.12
N ASN A 320 8.32 -20.82 3.17
CA ASN A 320 8.34 -22.08 2.43
C ASN A 320 9.58 -22.24 1.54
N CYS A 321 10.25 -21.14 1.18
CA CYS A 321 11.52 -21.16 0.47
C CYS A 321 12.72 -21.32 1.41
N VAL A 322 12.63 -20.77 2.63
CA VAL A 322 13.71 -20.81 3.64
C VAL A 322 13.78 -22.17 4.32
N VAL A 323 12.64 -22.78 4.62
CA VAL A 323 12.55 -24.10 5.23
C VAL A 323 11.73 -25.03 4.32
N PRO A 324 12.30 -25.44 3.17
CA PRO A 324 11.55 -26.13 2.15
C PRO A 324 11.11 -27.52 2.60
N VAL A 325 9.85 -27.83 2.32
CA VAL A 325 9.27 -29.17 2.48
C VAL A 325 8.73 -29.59 1.12
N GLU A 326 9.11 -30.76 0.65
CA GLU A 326 8.59 -31.29 -0.62
C GLU A 326 7.08 -31.50 -0.52
N GLY A 327 6.35 -31.09 -1.56
CA GLY A 327 4.89 -31.20 -1.58
C GLY A 327 4.26 -30.36 -2.68
N ASN A 328 3.03 -29.91 -2.44
CA ASN A 328 2.22 -29.18 -3.42
C ASN A 328 1.91 -27.75 -2.96
N GLY A 329 1.83 -26.83 -3.92
CA GLY A 329 1.35 -25.46 -3.70
C GLY A 329 2.32 -24.38 -4.18
N ILE A 330 3.61 -24.68 -4.25
CA ILE A 330 4.64 -23.79 -4.83
C ILE A 330 5.45 -24.59 -5.85
N TYR A 331 5.72 -23.99 -7.00
CA TYR A 331 6.50 -24.58 -8.08
C TYR A 331 7.79 -23.79 -8.27
N ILE A 332 8.90 -24.50 -8.44
CA ILE A 332 10.16 -23.92 -8.92
C ILE A 332 10.27 -24.25 -10.40
N TYR A 333 10.26 -23.22 -11.24
CA TYR A 333 10.31 -23.31 -12.69
C TYR A 333 11.72 -23.01 -13.21
N ASP A 334 12.17 -23.80 -14.19
CA ASP A 334 13.24 -23.44 -15.11
C ASP A 334 12.62 -22.68 -16.29
N LEU A 335 12.93 -21.39 -16.40
CA LEU A 335 12.33 -20.47 -17.35
C LEU A 335 12.86 -20.64 -18.78
N HIS A 336 13.96 -21.37 -18.98
CA HIS A 336 14.52 -21.67 -20.30
C HIS A 336 13.84 -22.86 -20.98
N SER A 337 13.10 -23.66 -20.20
CA SER A 337 12.49 -24.90 -20.66
C SER A 337 10.96 -24.80 -20.71
N VAL A 338 10.38 -24.45 -21.85
CA VAL A 338 8.92 -24.43 -22.03
C VAL A 338 8.32 -25.84 -21.95
N LYS A 339 7.27 -26.02 -21.14
CA LYS A 339 6.55 -27.29 -20.95
C LYS A 339 5.05 -27.05 -20.77
N ARG A 340 4.27 -28.12 -20.70
CA ARG A 340 2.84 -28.03 -20.38
C ARG A 340 2.68 -27.49 -18.97
N LYS A 341 1.76 -26.53 -18.80
CA LYS A 341 1.32 -26.01 -17.50
C LYS A 341 0.93 -27.18 -16.57
N PRO A 342 1.41 -27.21 -15.31
CA PRO A 342 1.06 -28.25 -14.35
C PRO A 342 -0.47 -28.37 -14.15
N SER A 343 -0.97 -29.59 -14.00
CA SER A 343 -2.34 -29.85 -13.55
C SER A 343 -2.47 -29.55 -12.06
N GLY A 344 -3.67 -29.18 -11.60
CA GLY A 344 -3.94 -28.90 -10.19
C GLY A 344 -5.17 -28.02 -9.98
N THR A 345 -5.50 -27.77 -8.73
CA THR A 345 -6.58 -26.88 -8.32
C THR A 345 -6.03 -25.70 -7.53
N GLU A 346 -6.78 -24.60 -7.48
CA GLU A 346 -6.43 -23.42 -6.66
C GLU A 346 -6.83 -23.61 -5.19
N ASP A 347 -7.48 -24.73 -4.85
CA ASP A 347 -7.98 -25.03 -3.50
C ASP A 347 -6.89 -25.01 -2.44
N ILE A 348 -5.66 -25.41 -2.78
CA ILE A 348 -4.52 -25.40 -1.85
C ILE A 348 -4.21 -23.96 -1.43
N ILE A 349 -4.22 -23.02 -2.38
CA ILE A 349 -3.97 -21.59 -2.13
C ILE A 349 -5.11 -21.00 -1.32
N THR A 350 -6.35 -21.22 -1.75
CA THR A 350 -7.54 -20.74 -1.04
C THR A 350 -7.58 -21.26 0.40
N ARG A 351 -7.29 -22.54 0.60
CA ARG A 351 -7.26 -23.16 1.94
C ARG A 351 -6.12 -22.64 2.80
N TYR A 352 -4.97 -22.35 2.20
CA TYR A 352 -3.87 -21.71 2.90
C TYR A 352 -4.29 -20.30 3.36
N ASP A 353 -4.92 -19.51 2.51
CA ASP A 353 -5.31 -18.12 2.79
C ASP A 353 -6.44 -17.98 3.82
N VAL A 354 -7.40 -18.92 3.86
CA VAL A 354 -8.47 -18.94 4.86
C VAL A 354 -7.94 -19.38 6.23
N ARG A 355 -7.86 -18.43 7.17
CA ARG A 355 -7.36 -18.69 8.54
C ARG A 355 -8.48 -19.13 9.48
N ALA A 356 -8.33 -20.30 10.10
CA ALA A 356 -9.10 -20.75 11.27
C ALA A 356 -10.65 -20.75 11.14
N ILE A 357 -11.23 -20.49 9.96
CA ILE A 357 -12.68 -20.50 9.77
C ILE A 357 -13.17 -21.95 9.68
N HIS A 358 -14.07 -22.32 10.58
CA HIS A 358 -14.71 -23.63 10.57
C HIS A 358 -15.54 -23.82 9.28
N TRP A 359 -15.43 -24.99 8.64
CA TRP A 359 -16.02 -25.27 7.32
C TRP A 359 -17.52 -24.99 7.21
N LYS A 360 -18.29 -25.23 8.29
CA LYS A 360 -19.73 -24.90 8.34
C LYS A 360 -20.00 -23.40 8.09
N LYS A 361 -19.15 -22.52 8.61
CA LYS A 361 -19.25 -21.07 8.37
C LYS A 361 -18.87 -20.72 6.93
N MET A 362 -17.82 -21.35 6.40
CA MET A 362 -17.43 -21.18 4.99
C MET A 362 -18.54 -21.61 4.03
N LEU A 363 -19.20 -22.74 4.29
CA LEU A 363 -20.32 -23.21 3.48
C LEU A 363 -21.49 -22.22 3.52
N HIS A 364 -21.86 -21.74 4.71
CA HIS A 364 -22.92 -20.75 4.86
C HIS A 364 -22.61 -19.46 4.07
N LEU A 365 -21.40 -18.90 4.24
CA LEU A 365 -20.97 -17.72 3.50
C LEU A 365 -20.95 -17.96 1.98
N GLY A 366 -20.51 -19.13 1.53
CA GLY A 366 -20.52 -19.50 0.12
C GLY A 366 -21.93 -19.54 -0.48
N ILE A 367 -22.91 -20.10 0.26
CA ILE A 367 -24.31 -20.14 -0.18
C ILE A 367 -24.90 -18.72 -0.23
N VAL A 368 -24.70 -17.92 0.82
CA VAL A 368 -25.21 -16.53 0.87
C VAL A 368 -24.61 -15.70 -0.25
N GLY A 369 -23.28 -15.73 -0.44
CA GLY A 369 -22.61 -15.00 -1.50
C GLY A 369 -23.05 -15.40 -2.90
N LEU A 370 -23.37 -16.69 -3.13
CA LEU A 370 -23.94 -17.14 -4.39
C LEU A 370 -25.34 -16.55 -4.64
N VAL A 371 -26.21 -16.54 -3.61
CA VAL A 371 -27.54 -15.95 -3.70
C VAL A 371 -27.46 -14.46 -4.03
N ASP A 372 -26.60 -13.72 -3.33
CA ASP A 372 -26.41 -12.28 -3.54
C ASP A 372 -25.91 -11.99 -4.97
N ALA A 373 -24.93 -12.75 -5.45
CA ALA A 373 -24.40 -12.61 -6.81
C ALA A 373 -25.48 -12.85 -7.89
N ILE A 374 -26.37 -13.82 -7.67
CA ILE A 374 -27.50 -14.08 -8.57
C ILE A 374 -28.48 -12.91 -8.54
N MET A 375 -28.86 -12.43 -7.35
CA MET A 375 -29.79 -11.31 -7.19
C MET A 375 -29.28 -10.03 -7.85
N ASP A 376 -28.01 -9.70 -7.65
CA ASP A 376 -27.38 -8.53 -8.28
C ASP A 376 -27.36 -8.63 -9.80
N ARG A 377 -27.11 -9.83 -10.35
CA ARG A 377 -27.15 -10.05 -11.79
C ARG A 377 -28.56 -9.88 -12.37
N VAL A 378 -29.59 -10.27 -11.63
CA VAL A 378 -30.99 -10.05 -12.02
C VAL A 378 -31.33 -8.57 -12.00
N LYS A 379 -30.97 -7.85 -10.93
CA LYS A 379 -31.21 -6.39 -10.80
C LYS A 379 -30.54 -5.57 -11.90
N ARG A 380 -29.37 -5.98 -12.40
CA ARG A 380 -28.67 -5.29 -13.51
C ARG A 380 -29.27 -5.52 -14.89
N ARG A 381 -30.18 -6.50 -15.04
CA ARG A 381 -30.83 -6.85 -16.31
C ARG A 381 -32.25 -6.26 -16.44
N LEU A 382 -32.82 -5.80 -15.33
CA LEU A 382 -34.01 -4.96 -15.25
C LEU A 382 -33.57 -3.49 -15.35
#